data_AF-A0A316SJA6-F1
#
_entry.id   AF-A0A316SJA6-F1
#
_cell.length_a   1.000
_cell.length_b   1.000
_cell.length_c   1.000
_cell.angle_alpha   90.00
_cell.angle_beta   90.00
_cell.angle_gamma   90.00
#
_symmetry.space_group_name_H-M   'P 1'
#
loop_
_entity.id
_entity.type
_entity.pdbx_description
1 polymer ?
#
loop_
_entity_poly.entity_id
_entity_poly.type
_entity_poly.pdbx_seq_one_letter_code
_entity_poly.pdbx_strand_id
1 'polypeptide(L)'
;MKSFLLVRIFCLLISVFSLSISSNAYAMSEDEAYEVLSTRSSSFEDKSQAVKRLGSTESSLATLVLKALDTGILYFDKKEGGLYTSTKNGSFISVKTNERYQGKERYLKKVAINNSIREDLALILSIRELIDPNQSADARVDEAYNLIGKVTIDKTEPFVVLRDKSVGVNEDLAEALDYVIAAADLDSKDAKVRNGAMRILEDFSSPVLIDRFEKIAQSDPDPSNRYYAQKRVTSLKSSQRFNSGIETVYFGLSLGSVLVLAAIGLTVTFGVMGVINMAHGELMMIGAYTTYVIQQLLPSYPGIALILSIPAAF
;
A
#
# COMPACT_ATOMS: atom_id res chain seq x y z
N MET A 1 -29.01 -41.15 51.27
CA MET A 1 -29.48 -40.95 49.87
C MET A 1 -30.11 -39.59 49.59
N LYS A 2 -30.71 -38.85 50.55
CA LYS A 2 -31.36 -37.55 50.29
C LYS A 2 -30.39 -36.37 50.05
N SER A 3 -29.19 -36.39 50.64
CA SER A 3 -28.19 -35.29 50.49
C SER A 3 -27.53 -35.25 49.10
N PHE A 4 -27.28 -36.40 48.47
CA PHE A 4 -26.69 -36.47 47.12
C PHE A 4 -27.61 -35.97 46.00
N LEU A 5 -28.93 -36.06 46.20
CA LEU A 5 -29.91 -35.57 45.23
C LEU A 5 -29.97 -34.03 45.23
N LEU A 6 -29.83 -33.41 46.40
CA LEU A 6 -29.89 -31.95 46.55
C LEU A 6 -28.67 -31.26 45.93
N VAL A 7 -27.47 -31.84 46.08
CA VAL A 7 -26.24 -31.32 45.47
C VAL A 7 -26.28 -31.43 43.94
N ARG A 8 -26.84 -32.52 43.40
CA ARG A 8 -27.01 -32.67 41.94
C ARG A 8 -28.01 -31.68 41.36
N ILE A 9 -29.10 -31.38 42.06
CA ILE A 9 -30.08 -30.37 41.62
C ILE A 9 -29.49 -28.95 41.70
N PHE A 10 -28.67 -28.67 42.72
CA PHE A 10 -27.99 -27.38 42.87
C PHE A 10 -26.91 -27.16 41.79
N CYS A 11 -26.14 -28.19 41.42
CA CYS A 11 -25.18 -28.11 40.32
C CYS A 11 -25.87 -27.99 38.94
N LEU A 12 -27.03 -28.60 38.75
CA LEU A 12 -27.80 -28.47 37.50
C LEU A 12 -28.39 -27.07 37.33
N LEU A 13 -28.84 -26.45 38.42
CA LEU A 13 -29.33 -25.06 38.42
C LEU A 13 -28.21 -24.04 38.14
N ILE A 14 -26.98 -24.29 38.62
CA ILE A 14 -25.83 -23.43 38.31
C ILE A 14 -25.34 -23.62 36.86
N SER A 15 -25.44 -24.83 36.30
CA SER A 15 -25.11 -25.07 34.88
C SER A 15 -26.13 -24.50 33.89
N VAL A 16 -27.41 -24.38 34.30
CA VAL A 16 -28.45 -23.80 33.44
C VAL A 16 -28.44 -22.27 33.52
N PHE A 17 -28.01 -21.67 34.64
CA PHE A 17 -27.90 -20.21 34.78
C PHE A 17 -26.63 -19.61 34.14
N SER A 18 -25.63 -20.44 33.82
CA SER A 18 -24.40 -20.00 33.11
C SER A 18 -24.51 -20.09 31.58
N LEU A 19 -25.65 -20.53 31.03
CA LEU A 19 -25.89 -20.63 29.58
C LEU A 19 -26.71 -19.48 28.98
N SER A 20 -27.02 -18.42 29.73
CA SER A 20 -27.90 -17.32 29.24
C SER A 20 -27.26 -15.93 29.21
N ILE A 21 -25.93 -15.83 29.26
CA ILE A 21 -25.22 -14.61 28.84
C ILE A 21 -24.47 -14.92 27.55
N SER A 22 -25.21 -15.39 26.55
CA SER A 22 -24.83 -15.12 25.17
C SER A 22 -25.06 -13.63 24.97
N SER A 23 -24.01 -12.83 25.08
CA SER A 23 -24.02 -11.50 24.49
C SER A 23 -24.33 -11.70 23.01
N ASN A 24 -25.59 -11.51 22.62
CA ASN A 24 -25.93 -11.21 21.25
C ASN A 24 -25.14 -9.95 20.92
N ALA A 25 -23.98 -10.13 20.28
CA ALA A 25 -23.32 -9.06 19.57
C ALA A 25 -24.34 -8.61 18.52
N TYR A 26 -25.11 -7.57 18.83
CA TYR A 26 -25.96 -6.92 17.84
C TYR A 26 -25.02 -6.49 16.72
N ALA A 27 -25.17 -7.11 15.55
CA ALA A 27 -24.42 -6.74 14.38
C ALA A 27 -24.82 -5.29 14.03
N MET A 28 -23.87 -4.37 14.11
CA MET A 28 -24.05 -2.94 13.81
C MET A 28 -24.76 -2.77 12.47
N SER A 29 -25.80 -1.95 12.41
CA SER A 29 -26.47 -1.63 11.14
C SER A 29 -25.64 -0.69 10.26
N GLU A 30 -25.98 -0.56 8.97
CA GLU A 30 -25.27 0.36 8.08
C GLU A 30 -25.48 1.83 8.50
N ASP A 31 -26.71 2.18 8.92
CA ASP A 31 -27.02 3.50 9.44
C ASP A 31 -26.27 3.80 10.75
N GLU A 32 -26.19 2.83 11.67
CA GLU A 32 -25.38 2.96 12.89
C GLU A 32 -23.90 3.20 12.58
N ALA A 33 -23.36 2.54 11.55
CA ALA A 33 -21.98 2.75 11.14
C ALA A 33 -21.73 4.20 10.67
N TYR A 34 -22.68 4.80 9.93
CA TYR A 34 -22.59 6.22 9.57
C TYR A 34 -22.71 7.14 10.78
N GLU A 35 -23.59 6.83 11.73
CA GLU A 35 -23.73 7.58 12.97
C GLU A 35 -22.41 7.59 13.77
N VAL A 36 -21.79 6.43 13.94
CA VAL A 36 -20.49 6.27 14.61
C VAL A 36 -19.41 7.13 13.95
N LEU A 37 -19.38 7.21 12.62
CA LEU A 37 -18.42 8.04 11.90
C LEU A 37 -18.74 9.54 11.97
N SER A 38 -19.99 9.91 12.25
CA SER A 38 -20.48 11.29 12.26
C SER A 38 -20.44 11.99 13.62
N THR A 39 -19.86 11.35 14.63
CA THR A 39 -19.78 11.91 16.00
C THR A 39 -18.34 12.05 16.52
N ARG A 40 -18.17 12.92 17.51
CA ARG A 40 -16.90 13.08 18.26
C ARG A 40 -16.71 11.99 19.32
N SER A 41 -17.79 11.40 19.81
CA SER A 41 -17.76 10.48 20.96
C SER A 41 -17.27 9.08 20.62
N SER A 42 -17.23 8.71 19.34
CA SER A 42 -16.82 7.38 18.91
C SER A 42 -15.33 7.13 19.10
N SER A 43 -15.02 6.00 19.74
CA SER A 43 -13.66 5.50 19.90
C SER A 43 -13.10 5.00 18.57
N PHE A 44 -11.79 4.74 18.52
CA PHE A 44 -11.19 4.10 17.33
C PHE A 44 -11.69 2.67 17.13
N GLU A 45 -12.06 1.97 18.20
CA GLU A 45 -12.63 0.63 18.11
C GLU A 45 -14.01 0.67 17.45
N ASP A 46 -14.89 1.59 17.88
CA ASP A 46 -16.22 1.76 17.29
C ASP A 46 -16.10 2.08 15.79
N LYS A 47 -15.16 2.95 15.43
CA LYS A 47 -14.89 3.30 14.03
C LYS A 47 -14.33 2.14 13.22
N SER A 48 -13.47 1.30 13.81
CA SER A 48 -12.98 0.07 13.15
C SER A 48 -14.15 -0.85 12.82
N GLN A 49 -15.08 -1.05 13.77
CA GLN A 49 -16.28 -1.84 13.55
C GLN A 49 -17.19 -1.24 12.49
N ALA A 50 -17.40 0.08 12.51
CA ALA A 50 -18.15 0.80 11.48
C ALA A 50 -17.53 0.62 10.09
N VAL A 51 -16.20 0.76 9.96
CA VAL A 51 -15.49 0.55 8.68
C VAL A 51 -15.64 -0.88 8.18
N LYS A 52 -15.49 -1.89 9.05
CA LYS A 52 -15.70 -3.30 8.67
C LYS A 52 -17.14 -3.56 8.25
N ARG A 53 -18.11 -2.96 8.97
CA ARG A 53 -19.53 -3.08 8.63
C ARG A 53 -19.82 -2.47 7.26
N LEU A 54 -19.38 -1.24 7.01
CA LEU A 54 -19.51 -0.61 5.69
C LEU A 54 -18.76 -1.42 4.62
N GLY A 55 -17.61 -2.00 4.95
CA GLY A 55 -16.85 -2.89 4.07
C GLY A 55 -17.65 -4.11 3.59
N SER A 56 -18.54 -4.64 4.43
CA SER A 56 -19.40 -5.78 4.12
C SER A 56 -20.65 -5.46 3.27
N THR A 57 -20.95 -4.18 3.00
CA THR A 57 -22.15 -3.79 2.24
C THR A 57 -21.83 -3.50 0.77
N GLU A 58 -22.69 -3.86 -0.16
CA GLU A 58 -22.53 -3.52 -1.59
C GLU A 58 -23.00 -2.10 -1.93
N SER A 59 -23.20 -1.27 -0.90
CA SER A 59 -23.70 0.10 -1.01
C SER A 59 -22.71 1.04 -1.71
N SER A 60 -23.19 1.78 -2.71
CA SER A 60 -22.43 2.83 -3.37
C SER A 60 -22.06 3.97 -2.42
N LEU A 61 -22.96 4.29 -1.47
CA LEU A 61 -22.72 5.27 -0.42
C LEU A 61 -21.60 4.78 0.52
N ALA A 62 -21.63 3.51 0.94
CA ALA A 62 -20.55 2.93 1.74
C ALA A 62 -19.20 3.01 1.02
N THR A 63 -19.15 2.69 -0.27
CA THR A 63 -17.93 2.82 -1.08
C THR A 63 -17.42 4.26 -1.11
N LEU A 64 -18.31 5.24 -1.28
CA LEU A 64 -17.95 6.66 -1.28
C LEU A 64 -17.40 7.10 0.08
N VAL A 65 -18.05 6.69 1.19
CA VAL A 65 -17.59 7.00 2.55
C VAL A 65 -16.22 6.39 2.82
N LEU A 66 -16.02 5.12 2.46
CA LEU A 66 -14.74 4.42 2.66
C LEU A 66 -13.62 5.09 1.86
N LYS A 67 -13.83 5.41 0.57
CA LYS A 67 -12.85 6.15 -0.25
C LYS A 67 -12.55 7.55 0.29
N ALA A 68 -13.57 8.25 0.78
CA ALA A 68 -13.39 9.57 1.38
C ALA A 68 -12.63 9.52 2.71
N LEU A 69 -12.81 8.44 3.48
CA LEU A 69 -12.08 8.20 4.72
C LEU A 69 -10.60 7.90 4.45
N ASP A 70 -10.32 7.10 3.42
CA ASP A 70 -8.98 6.69 3.01
C ASP A 70 -8.14 7.88 2.53
N THR A 71 -8.72 8.65 1.61
CA THR A 71 -8.12 9.89 1.10
C THR A 71 -8.08 11.02 2.14
N GLY A 72 -8.70 10.82 3.31
CA GLY A 72 -8.69 11.78 4.40
C GLY A 72 -9.47 13.06 4.10
N ILE A 73 -10.49 12.97 3.25
CA ILE A 73 -11.37 14.10 2.90
C ILE A 73 -12.75 14.01 3.57
N LEU A 74 -12.98 13.03 4.44
CA LEU A 74 -14.22 12.85 5.18
C LEU A 74 -14.27 13.70 6.45
N TYR A 75 -15.36 14.45 6.61
CA TYR A 75 -15.66 15.35 7.73
C TYR A 75 -17.06 15.07 8.27
N PHE A 76 -17.30 15.49 9.50
CA PHE A 76 -18.64 15.50 10.10
C PHE A 76 -18.95 16.86 10.74
N ASP A 77 -20.23 17.24 10.79
CA ASP A 77 -20.65 18.44 11.52
C ASP A 77 -20.80 18.13 13.01
N LYS A 78 -20.07 18.86 13.85
CA LYS A 78 -20.11 18.72 15.31
C LYS A 78 -21.45 19.09 15.95
N LYS A 79 -22.34 19.78 15.23
CA LYS A 79 -23.66 20.23 15.74
C LYS A 79 -24.80 19.33 15.29
N GLU A 80 -24.88 19.11 13.97
CA GLU A 80 -26.01 18.43 13.33
C GLU A 80 -25.68 16.98 12.97
N GLY A 81 -24.42 16.55 13.13
CA GLY A 81 -23.95 15.26 12.67
C GLY A 81 -23.79 15.22 11.16
N GLY A 82 -23.97 14.05 10.56
CA GLY A 82 -23.86 13.87 9.12
C GLY A 82 -22.42 13.88 8.59
N LEU A 83 -22.24 13.27 7.42
CA LEU A 83 -20.94 13.08 6.78
C LEU A 83 -20.81 13.95 5.54
N TYR A 84 -19.64 14.55 5.38
CA TYR A 84 -19.33 15.49 4.30
C TYR A 84 -17.96 15.19 3.70
N THR A 85 -17.80 15.38 2.40
CA THR A 85 -16.52 15.31 1.70
C THR A 85 -16.00 16.69 1.34
N SER A 86 -14.71 16.94 1.53
CA SER A 86 -14.04 18.14 1.03
C SER A 86 -13.78 18.05 -0.47
N THR A 87 -13.99 19.15 -1.19
CA THR A 87 -13.70 19.29 -2.63
C THR A 87 -12.43 20.10 -2.86
N LYS A 88 -11.82 19.96 -4.05
CA LYS A 88 -10.63 20.74 -4.45
C LYS A 88 -10.84 22.26 -4.36
N ASN A 89 -12.08 22.72 -4.45
CA ASN A 89 -12.45 24.14 -4.42
C ASN A 89 -12.73 24.65 -2.98
N GLY A 90 -12.36 23.87 -1.95
CA GLY A 90 -12.57 24.22 -0.54
C GLY A 90 -14.02 24.14 -0.06
N SER A 91 -14.93 23.62 -0.89
CA SER A 91 -16.34 23.43 -0.52
C SER A 91 -16.56 22.03 0.07
N PHE A 92 -17.59 21.88 0.90
CA PHE A 92 -17.97 20.59 1.48
C PHE A 92 -19.33 20.13 0.94
N ILE A 93 -19.46 18.84 0.66
CA ILE A 93 -20.67 18.23 0.08
C ILE A 93 -21.13 17.09 0.98
N SER A 94 -22.42 17.01 1.25
CA SER A 94 -23.05 15.93 2.01
C SER A 94 -22.91 14.60 1.26
N VAL A 95 -22.42 13.56 1.95
CA VAL A 95 -22.28 12.22 1.36
C VAL A 95 -23.64 11.59 1.04
N LYS A 96 -24.67 11.90 1.82
CA LYS A 96 -26.01 11.29 1.66
C LYS A 96 -26.90 12.03 0.66
N THR A 97 -26.87 13.36 0.66
CA THR A 97 -27.78 14.19 -0.17
C THR A 97 -27.10 14.80 -1.38
N ASN A 98 -25.76 14.76 -1.47
CA ASN A 98 -24.97 15.43 -2.50
C ASN A 98 -25.17 16.96 -2.55
N GLU A 99 -25.68 17.55 -1.46
CA GLU A 99 -25.89 19.00 -1.34
C GLU A 99 -24.68 19.70 -0.71
N ARG A 100 -24.47 20.96 -1.08
CA ARG A 100 -23.40 21.79 -0.53
C ARG A 100 -23.69 22.12 0.94
N TYR A 101 -22.66 22.00 1.78
CA TYR A 101 -22.72 22.40 3.19
C TYR A 101 -22.99 23.91 3.32
N GLN A 102 -24.05 24.26 4.04
CA GLN A 102 -24.49 25.64 4.27
C GLN A 102 -24.04 26.20 5.64
N GLY A 103 -23.48 25.35 6.51
CA GLY A 103 -23.04 25.74 7.84
C GLY A 103 -21.69 26.46 7.86
N LYS A 104 -21.22 26.79 9.06
CA LYS A 104 -19.90 27.43 9.24
C LYS A 104 -18.81 26.35 9.26
N GLU A 105 -17.78 26.51 8.44
CA GLU A 105 -16.67 25.55 8.33
C GLU A 105 -16.04 25.14 9.67
N ARG A 106 -15.97 26.05 10.64
CA ARG A 106 -15.49 25.77 12.01
C ARG A 106 -16.25 24.64 12.73
N TYR A 107 -17.46 24.30 12.29
CA TYR A 107 -18.27 23.21 12.84
C TYR A 107 -17.94 21.86 12.21
N LEU A 108 -17.31 21.83 11.04
CA LEU A 108 -16.80 20.62 10.44
C LEU A 108 -15.54 20.15 11.16
N LYS A 109 -15.44 18.85 11.36
CA LYS A 109 -14.25 18.20 11.89
C LYS A 109 -13.94 16.97 11.05
N LYS A 110 -12.66 16.81 10.70
CA LYS A 110 -12.20 15.62 9.96
C LYS A 110 -12.43 14.36 10.78
N VAL A 111 -12.91 13.30 10.14
CA VAL A 111 -13.02 11.98 10.75
C VAL A 111 -11.61 11.43 10.94
N ALA A 112 -11.17 11.34 12.20
CA ALA A 112 -9.84 10.85 12.54
C ALA A 112 -9.80 9.31 12.56
N ILE A 113 -8.75 8.74 11.97
CA ILE A 113 -8.43 7.31 11.91
C ILE A 113 -6.96 7.05 12.29
N ASN A 114 -6.70 5.92 12.93
CA ASN A 114 -5.35 5.45 13.30
C ASN A 114 -4.76 4.57 12.17
N ASN A 115 -3.55 4.04 12.37
CA ASN A 115 -2.86 3.21 11.37
C ASN A 115 -3.61 1.90 11.08
N SER A 116 -4.11 1.24 12.12
CA SER A 116 -4.84 -0.03 11.99
C SER A 116 -6.12 0.12 11.16
N ILE A 117 -6.91 1.19 11.36
CA ILE A 117 -8.10 1.47 10.53
C ILE A 117 -7.70 1.75 9.09
N ARG A 118 -6.57 2.44 8.83
CA ARG A 118 -6.09 2.67 7.45
C ARG A 118 -5.72 1.37 6.76
N GLU A 119 -5.04 0.46 7.46
CA GLU A 119 -4.69 -0.87 6.93
C GLU A 119 -5.95 -1.68 6.59
N ASP A 120 -6.94 -1.71 7.50
CA ASP A 120 -8.22 -2.38 7.27
C ASP A 120 -8.98 -1.75 6.08
N LEU A 121 -8.97 -0.43 6.00
CA LEU A 121 -9.65 0.33 4.95
C LEU A 121 -9.03 0.09 3.58
N ALA A 122 -7.69 0.14 3.48
CA ALA A 122 -6.97 -0.17 2.25
C ALA A 122 -7.32 -1.59 1.78
N LEU A 123 -7.31 -2.57 2.68
CA LEU A 123 -7.66 -3.95 2.35
C LEU A 123 -9.11 -4.09 1.85
N ILE A 124 -10.07 -3.45 2.52
CA ILE A 124 -11.49 -3.46 2.12
C ILE A 124 -11.67 -2.86 0.73
N LEU A 125 -10.99 -1.74 0.45
CA LEU A 125 -11.08 -1.07 -0.85
C LEU A 125 -10.45 -1.93 -1.96
N SER A 126 -9.28 -2.53 -1.71
CA SER A 126 -8.67 -3.46 -2.65
C SER A 126 -9.57 -4.65 -2.97
N ILE A 127 -10.19 -5.26 -1.95
CA ILE A 127 -11.16 -6.36 -2.15
C ILE A 127 -12.33 -5.91 -3.03
N ARG A 128 -12.84 -4.68 -2.83
CA ARG A 128 -13.91 -4.13 -3.68
C ARG A 128 -13.46 -3.95 -5.13
N GLU A 129 -12.24 -3.49 -5.36
CA GLU A 129 -11.70 -3.31 -6.70
C GLU A 129 -11.49 -4.65 -7.42
N LEU A 130 -11.09 -5.70 -6.68
CA LEU A 130 -10.99 -7.06 -7.21
C LEU A 130 -12.34 -7.64 -7.68
N ILE A 131 -13.44 -7.30 -6.99
CA ILE A 131 -14.78 -7.81 -7.33
C ILE A 131 -15.58 -6.89 -8.26
N ASP A 132 -15.15 -5.64 -8.47
CA ASP A 132 -15.91 -4.65 -9.25
C ASP A 132 -16.09 -5.14 -10.70
N PRO A 133 -17.32 -5.41 -11.16
CA PRO A 133 -17.59 -5.91 -12.50
C PRO A 133 -17.12 -4.95 -13.60
N ASN A 134 -16.97 -3.65 -13.32
CA ASN A 134 -16.55 -2.65 -14.29
C ASN A 134 -15.02 -2.57 -14.44
N GLN A 135 -14.27 -3.15 -13.51
CA GLN A 135 -12.81 -3.18 -13.56
C GLN A 135 -12.34 -4.22 -14.59
N SER A 136 -11.36 -3.87 -15.42
CA SER A 136 -10.76 -4.79 -16.40
C SER A 136 -10.07 -5.98 -15.70
N ALA A 137 -9.96 -7.10 -16.41
CA ALA A 137 -9.28 -8.30 -15.89
C ALA A 137 -7.83 -7.99 -15.46
N ASP A 138 -7.07 -7.32 -16.32
CA ASP A 138 -5.67 -6.95 -16.06
C ASP A 138 -5.53 -6.07 -14.81
N ALA A 139 -6.43 -5.08 -14.64
CA ALA A 139 -6.32 -4.17 -13.51
C ALA A 139 -6.68 -4.83 -12.17
N ARG A 140 -7.48 -5.91 -12.18
CA ARG A 140 -7.70 -6.74 -10.98
C ARG A 140 -6.48 -7.58 -10.66
N VAL A 141 -5.80 -8.11 -11.68
CA VAL A 141 -4.56 -8.87 -11.52
C VAL A 141 -3.47 -7.96 -10.93
N ASP A 142 -3.32 -6.75 -11.47
CA ASP A 142 -2.39 -5.75 -10.93
C ASP A 142 -2.69 -5.40 -9.47
N GLU A 143 -3.97 -5.24 -9.12
CA GLU A 143 -4.36 -4.99 -7.74
C GLU A 143 -4.07 -6.17 -6.81
N ALA A 144 -4.27 -7.41 -7.27
CA ALA A 144 -3.87 -8.60 -6.51
C ALA A 144 -2.35 -8.62 -6.29
N TYR A 145 -1.54 -8.32 -7.31
CA TYR A 145 -0.08 -8.21 -7.16
C TYR A 145 0.32 -7.12 -6.14
N ASN A 146 -0.39 -6.00 -6.12
CA ASN A 146 -0.15 -4.91 -5.16
C ASN A 146 -0.41 -5.31 -3.71
N LEU A 147 -1.23 -6.34 -3.46
CA LEU A 147 -1.54 -6.85 -2.13
C LEU A 147 -0.49 -7.83 -1.58
N ILE A 148 0.39 -8.35 -2.43
CA ILE A 148 1.40 -9.33 -2.02
C ILE A 148 2.31 -8.73 -0.96
N GLY A 149 2.40 -9.42 0.18
CA GLY A 149 3.17 -9.01 1.34
C GLY A 149 2.50 -7.96 2.25
N LYS A 150 1.36 -7.39 1.85
CA LYS A 150 0.54 -6.47 2.66
C LYS A 150 -0.55 -7.18 3.45
N VAL A 151 -0.97 -8.35 2.99
CA VAL A 151 -1.99 -9.18 3.66
C VAL A 151 -1.35 -10.01 4.77
N THR A 152 -1.96 -10.00 5.95
CA THR A 152 -1.57 -10.83 7.09
C THR A 152 -2.32 -12.15 7.09
N ILE A 153 -1.76 -13.19 7.71
CA ILE A 153 -2.32 -14.54 7.71
C ILE A 153 -3.77 -14.60 8.23
N ASP A 154 -4.12 -13.76 9.20
CA ASP A 154 -5.48 -13.65 9.79
C ASP A 154 -6.50 -13.00 8.86
N LYS A 155 -6.08 -12.41 7.73
CA LYS A 155 -6.93 -11.71 6.76
C LYS A 155 -6.94 -12.40 5.39
N THR A 156 -6.52 -13.66 5.30
CA THR A 156 -6.41 -14.42 4.06
C THR A 156 -7.75 -14.96 3.53
N GLU A 157 -8.74 -15.17 4.41
CA GLU A 157 -10.01 -15.81 4.07
C GLU A 157 -10.73 -15.19 2.84
N PRO A 158 -10.87 -13.86 2.70
CA PRO A 158 -11.49 -13.28 1.51
C PRO A 158 -10.75 -13.63 0.22
N PHE A 159 -9.42 -13.71 0.27
CA PHE A 159 -8.59 -14.02 -0.91
C PHE A 159 -8.71 -15.48 -1.32
N VAL A 160 -8.84 -16.40 -0.36
CA VAL A 160 -9.14 -17.81 -0.64
C VAL A 160 -10.45 -17.93 -1.41
N VAL A 161 -11.50 -17.24 -0.93
CA VAL A 161 -12.82 -17.24 -1.59
C VAL A 161 -12.76 -16.63 -2.99
N LEU A 162 -12.03 -15.52 -3.17
CA LEU A 162 -11.86 -14.88 -4.47
C LEU A 162 -11.06 -15.74 -5.44
N ARG A 163 -10.01 -16.41 -4.96
CA ARG A 163 -9.19 -17.35 -5.73
C ARG A 163 -10.04 -18.50 -6.23
N ASP A 164 -10.81 -19.14 -5.35
CA ASP A 164 -11.70 -20.25 -5.70
C ASP A 164 -12.77 -19.85 -6.74
N LYS A 165 -13.28 -18.60 -6.67
CA LYS A 165 -14.21 -18.06 -7.67
C LYS A 165 -13.56 -17.71 -9.01
N SER A 166 -12.25 -17.49 -9.02
CA SER A 166 -11.50 -17.06 -10.20
C SER A 166 -10.97 -18.26 -11.00
N VAL A 167 -10.75 -19.42 -10.36
CA VAL A 167 -10.36 -20.66 -11.05
C VAL A 167 -11.38 -21.02 -12.14
N GLY A 168 -10.90 -21.28 -13.36
CA GLY A 168 -11.72 -21.57 -14.53
C GLY A 168 -12.43 -20.37 -15.16
N VAL A 169 -12.25 -19.16 -14.60
CA VAL A 169 -12.83 -17.91 -15.11
C VAL A 169 -11.73 -16.93 -15.51
N ASN A 170 -10.79 -16.66 -14.60
CA ASN A 170 -9.62 -15.82 -14.79
C ASN A 170 -8.45 -16.46 -14.06
N GLU A 171 -7.68 -17.29 -14.78
CA GLU A 171 -6.54 -18.04 -14.23
C GLU A 171 -5.43 -17.11 -13.74
N ASP A 172 -5.16 -16.01 -14.44
CA ASP A 172 -4.14 -15.03 -14.05
C ASP A 172 -4.47 -14.38 -12.70
N LEU A 173 -5.76 -14.10 -12.46
CA LEU A 173 -6.22 -13.58 -11.18
C LEU A 173 -6.18 -14.64 -10.09
N ALA A 174 -6.53 -15.89 -10.39
CA ALA A 174 -6.43 -17.00 -9.44
C ALA A 174 -4.97 -17.19 -8.99
N GLU A 175 -4.02 -17.17 -9.93
CA GLU A 175 -2.59 -17.26 -9.65
C GLU A 175 -2.09 -16.08 -8.81
N ALA A 176 -2.47 -14.85 -9.18
CA ALA A 176 -2.10 -13.67 -8.40
C ALA A 176 -2.62 -13.74 -6.95
N LEU A 177 -3.84 -14.25 -6.75
CA LEU A 177 -4.41 -14.44 -5.43
C LEU A 177 -3.71 -15.58 -4.65
N ASP A 178 -3.28 -16.65 -5.32
CA ASP A 178 -2.44 -17.68 -4.70
C ASP A 178 -1.13 -17.08 -4.18
N TYR A 179 -0.52 -16.13 -4.91
CA TYR A 179 0.66 -15.42 -4.41
C TYR A 179 0.36 -14.52 -3.20
N VAL A 180 -0.79 -13.86 -3.16
CA VAL A 180 -1.23 -13.08 -1.97
C VAL A 180 -1.35 -13.98 -0.76
N ILE A 181 -2.02 -15.13 -0.90
CA ILE A 181 -2.25 -16.10 0.18
C ILE A 181 -0.90 -16.69 0.63
N ALA A 182 -0.09 -17.17 -0.32
CA ALA A 182 1.21 -17.77 -0.03
C ALA A 182 2.15 -16.78 0.69
N ALA A 183 2.16 -15.50 0.28
CA ALA A 183 2.98 -14.49 0.94
C ALA A 183 2.56 -14.27 2.41
N ALA A 184 1.27 -14.37 2.73
CA ALA A 184 0.78 -14.32 4.10
C ALA A 184 1.12 -15.61 4.89
N ASP A 185 1.04 -16.77 4.24
CA ASP A 185 1.34 -18.08 4.82
C ASP A 185 2.82 -18.26 5.19
N LEU A 186 3.73 -17.43 4.65
CA LEU A 186 5.12 -17.37 5.09
C LEU A 186 5.28 -17.06 6.59
N ASP A 187 4.29 -16.41 7.22
CA ASP A 187 4.28 -16.12 8.66
C ASP A 187 3.52 -17.20 9.49
N SER A 188 3.11 -18.31 8.87
CA SER A 188 2.41 -19.40 9.55
C SER A 188 3.26 -20.02 10.67
N LYS A 189 2.60 -20.48 11.73
CA LYS A 189 3.25 -21.23 12.81
C LYS A 189 3.69 -22.63 12.36
N ASP A 190 3.01 -23.21 11.38
CA ASP A 190 3.33 -24.53 10.84
C ASP A 190 4.44 -24.44 9.77
N ALA A 191 5.53 -25.16 10.00
CA ALA A 191 6.66 -25.23 9.07
C ALA A 191 6.28 -25.78 7.69
N LYS A 192 5.31 -26.71 7.62
CA LYS A 192 4.85 -27.29 6.36
C LYS A 192 4.07 -26.29 5.52
N VAL A 193 3.26 -25.44 6.17
CA VAL A 193 2.52 -24.36 5.49
C VAL A 193 3.51 -23.35 4.90
N ARG A 194 4.51 -22.91 5.70
CA ARG A 194 5.57 -22.03 5.19
C ARG A 194 6.33 -22.67 4.02
N ASN A 195 6.63 -23.97 4.09
CA ASN A 195 7.29 -24.68 2.99
C ASN A 195 6.45 -24.68 1.70
N GLY A 196 5.15 -24.98 1.80
CA GLY A 196 4.23 -24.95 0.67
C GLY A 196 4.15 -23.56 0.05
N ALA A 197 3.98 -22.52 0.89
CA ALA A 197 3.97 -21.13 0.46
C ALA A 197 5.23 -20.73 -0.30
N MET A 198 6.41 -21.10 0.20
CA MET A 198 7.68 -20.82 -0.48
C MET A 198 7.82 -21.47 -1.86
N ARG A 199 7.13 -22.59 -2.09
CA ARG A 199 7.09 -23.28 -3.40
C ARG A 199 6.11 -22.61 -4.36
N ILE A 200 4.96 -22.16 -3.85
CA ILE A 200 4.02 -21.36 -4.66
C ILE A 200 4.72 -20.09 -5.13
N LEU A 201 5.52 -19.45 -4.28
CA LEU A 201 6.26 -18.23 -4.60
C LEU A 201 7.60 -18.47 -5.34
N GLU A 202 7.85 -19.67 -5.86
CA GLU A 202 9.13 -20.00 -6.52
C GLU A 202 9.36 -19.17 -7.78
N ASP A 203 8.33 -19.01 -8.60
CA ASP A 203 8.42 -18.30 -9.87
C ASP A 203 8.18 -16.79 -9.73
N PHE A 204 7.52 -16.37 -8.65
CA PHE A 204 7.25 -14.97 -8.39
C PHE A 204 8.48 -14.23 -7.84
N SER A 205 8.88 -13.14 -8.51
CA SER A 205 10.05 -12.32 -8.17
C SER A 205 9.61 -10.90 -7.81
N SER A 206 9.61 -10.60 -6.50
CA SER A 206 9.32 -9.25 -5.99
C SER A 206 10.33 -8.84 -4.91
N PRO A 207 10.76 -7.56 -4.86
CA PRO A 207 11.62 -7.06 -3.78
C PRO A 207 11.04 -7.30 -2.38
N VAL A 208 9.71 -7.23 -2.23
CA VAL A 208 9.02 -7.47 -0.94
C VAL A 208 9.28 -8.89 -0.43
N LEU A 209 9.37 -9.87 -1.33
CA LEU A 209 9.63 -11.25 -0.94
C LEU A 209 11.08 -11.49 -0.54
N ILE A 210 12.05 -10.72 -1.05
CA ILE A 210 13.45 -10.89 -0.69
C ILE A 210 13.63 -10.77 0.83
N ASP A 211 13.05 -9.72 1.43
CA ASP A 211 13.09 -9.50 2.88
C ASP A 211 12.42 -10.66 3.65
N ARG A 212 11.26 -11.14 3.17
CA ARG A 212 10.54 -12.25 3.80
C ARG A 212 11.33 -13.56 3.74
N PHE A 213 11.92 -13.89 2.59
CA PHE A 213 12.78 -15.06 2.45
C PHE A 213 14.08 -14.92 3.26
N GLU A 214 14.65 -13.73 3.39
CA GLU A 214 15.81 -13.49 4.26
C GLU A 214 15.50 -13.78 5.73
N LYS A 215 14.35 -13.28 6.21
CA LYS A 215 13.89 -13.56 7.58
C LYS A 215 13.74 -15.06 7.82
N ILE A 216 13.14 -15.80 6.89
CA ILE A 216 13.01 -17.26 6.96
C ILE A 216 14.40 -17.92 6.96
N ALA A 217 15.29 -17.54 6.04
CA ALA A 217 16.63 -18.10 5.93
C ALA A 217 17.43 -17.96 7.25
N GLN A 218 17.23 -16.87 7.98
CA GLN A 218 17.95 -16.59 9.22
C GLN A 218 17.31 -17.23 10.47
N SER A 219 15.97 -17.24 10.56
CA SER A 219 15.27 -17.45 11.83
C SER A 219 14.21 -18.55 11.84
N ASP A 220 13.89 -19.17 10.69
CA ASP A 220 12.89 -20.24 10.67
C ASP A 220 13.35 -21.42 11.54
N PRO A 221 12.50 -21.98 12.42
CA PRO A 221 12.84 -23.15 13.23
C PRO A 221 13.27 -24.37 12.39
N ASP A 222 12.68 -24.55 11.21
CA ASP A 222 12.91 -25.70 10.34
C ASP A 222 14.18 -25.51 9.47
N PRO A 223 15.19 -26.39 9.59
CA PRO A 223 16.41 -26.30 8.78
C PRO A 223 16.18 -26.40 7.27
N SER A 224 15.21 -27.18 6.81
CA SER A 224 14.88 -27.33 5.40
C SER A 224 14.30 -26.03 4.83
N ASN A 225 13.47 -25.33 5.61
CA ASN A 225 12.94 -24.03 5.22
C ASN A 225 14.06 -22.98 5.13
N ARG A 226 14.98 -22.96 6.10
CA ARG A 226 16.14 -22.07 6.05
C ARG A 226 16.99 -22.30 4.80
N TYR A 227 17.25 -23.56 4.46
CA TYR A 227 18.03 -23.93 3.27
C TYR A 227 17.34 -23.50 1.97
N TYR A 228 16.04 -23.79 1.83
CA TYR A 228 15.27 -23.38 0.66
C TYR A 228 15.27 -21.86 0.49
N ALA A 229 14.95 -21.14 1.57
CA ALA A 229 14.90 -19.69 1.55
C ALA A 229 16.27 -19.07 1.23
N GLN A 230 17.37 -19.61 1.78
CA GLN A 230 18.72 -19.15 1.46
C GLN A 230 19.03 -19.31 -0.04
N LYS A 231 18.72 -20.47 -0.63
CA LYS A 231 18.87 -20.69 -2.07
C LYS A 231 18.04 -19.68 -2.88
N ARG A 232 16.79 -19.45 -2.49
CA ARG A 232 15.91 -18.49 -3.17
C ARG A 232 16.43 -17.05 -3.11
N VAL A 233 16.90 -16.59 -1.94
CA VAL A 233 17.51 -15.26 -1.77
C VAL A 233 18.73 -15.09 -2.68
N THR A 234 19.59 -16.10 -2.79
CA THR A 234 20.77 -16.01 -3.67
C THR A 234 20.38 -15.85 -5.14
N SER A 235 19.34 -16.56 -5.59
CA SER A 235 18.80 -16.46 -6.95
C SER A 235 18.11 -15.13 -7.22
N LEU A 236 17.37 -14.58 -6.26
CA LEU A 236 16.71 -13.29 -6.40
C LEU A 236 17.75 -12.14 -6.47
N LYS A 237 18.77 -12.19 -5.62
CA LYS A 237 19.84 -11.17 -5.60
C LYS A 237 20.77 -11.24 -6.81
N SER A 238 21.02 -12.41 -7.39
CA SER A 238 21.87 -12.51 -8.58
C SER A 238 21.29 -11.76 -9.78
N SER A 239 19.97 -11.83 -9.97
CA SER A 239 19.28 -11.10 -11.05
C SER A 239 19.37 -9.58 -10.84
N GLN A 240 19.22 -9.10 -9.60
CA GLN A 240 19.38 -7.68 -9.29
C GLN A 240 20.80 -7.16 -9.53
N ARG A 241 21.82 -7.94 -9.14
CA ARG A 241 23.24 -7.55 -9.32
C ARG A 241 23.62 -7.36 -10.79
N PHE A 242 23.03 -8.16 -11.69
CA PHE A 242 23.28 -8.01 -13.12
C PHE A 242 22.72 -6.70 -13.67
N ASN A 243 21.48 -6.37 -13.31
CA ASN A 243 20.83 -5.12 -13.73
C ASN A 243 21.58 -3.89 -13.21
N SER A 244 21.95 -3.88 -11.93
CA SER A 244 22.74 -2.77 -11.35
C SER A 244 24.13 -2.65 -11.98
N GLY A 245 24.73 -3.76 -12.43
CA GLY A 245 25.99 -3.74 -13.18
C GLY A 245 25.86 -3.03 -14.52
N ILE A 246 24.80 -3.33 -15.28
CA ILE A 246 24.49 -2.67 -16.55
C ILE A 246 24.24 -1.17 -16.33
N GLU A 247 23.45 -0.81 -15.33
CA GLU A 247 23.19 0.59 -14.98
C GLU A 247 24.49 1.32 -14.63
N THR A 248 25.36 0.70 -13.82
CA THR A 248 26.66 1.29 -13.44
C THR A 248 27.55 1.52 -14.65
N VAL A 249 27.61 0.54 -15.58
CA VAL A 249 28.36 0.69 -16.84
C VAL A 249 27.76 1.79 -17.69
N TYR A 250 26.44 1.88 -17.80
CA TYR A 250 25.74 2.93 -18.54
C TYR A 250 26.03 4.33 -17.98
N PHE A 251 25.91 4.50 -16.66
CA PHE A 251 26.26 5.76 -16.00
C PHE A 251 27.74 6.10 -16.12
N GLY A 252 28.62 5.11 -16.01
CA GLY A 252 30.06 5.26 -16.20
C GLY A 252 30.40 5.70 -17.63
N LEU A 253 29.79 5.09 -18.65
CA LEU A 253 29.95 5.47 -20.05
C LEU A 253 29.38 6.86 -20.32
N SER A 254 28.21 7.19 -19.76
CA SER A 254 27.60 8.51 -19.90
C SER A 254 28.49 9.60 -19.31
N LEU A 255 28.95 9.43 -18.06
CA LEU A 255 29.84 10.39 -17.40
C LEU A 255 31.20 10.47 -18.12
N GLY A 256 31.76 9.33 -18.50
CA GLY A 256 33.01 9.24 -19.25
C GLY A 256 32.93 9.97 -20.60
N SER A 257 31.80 9.86 -21.30
CA SER A 257 31.59 10.55 -22.59
C SER A 257 31.60 12.07 -22.43
N VAL A 258 30.98 12.59 -21.36
CA VAL A 258 31.01 14.03 -21.05
C VAL A 258 32.45 14.49 -20.74
N LEU A 259 33.20 13.70 -19.95
CA LEU A 259 34.59 14.01 -19.63
C LEU A 259 35.49 13.97 -20.87
N VAL A 260 35.27 13.02 -21.79
CA VAL A 260 36.00 12.94 -23.07
C VAL A 260 35.66 14.14 -23.96
N LEU A 261 34.38 14.49 -24.09
CA LEU A 261 33.95 15.66 -24.86
C LEU A 261 34.59 16.95 -24.33
N ALA A 262 34.61 17.11 -23.00
CA ALA A 262 35.27 18.21 -22.32
C ALA A 262 36.78 18.24 -22.59
N ALA A 263 37.47 17.11 -22.44
CA ALA A 263 38.91 16.99 -22.67
C ALA A 263 39.30 17.26 -24.13
N ILE A 264 38.47 16.83 -25.09
CA ILE A 264 38.66 17.13 -26.52
C ILE A 264 38.50 18.64 -26.76
N GLY A 265 37.46 19.28 -26.20
CA GLY A 265 37.27 20.73 -26.30
C GLY A 265 38.45 21.52 -25.75
N LEU A 266 38.96 21.12 -24.59
CA LEU A 266 40.16 21.70 -23.98
C LEU A 266 41.40 21.53 -24.87
N THR A 267 41.61 20.32 -25.42
CA THR A 267 42.75 20.01 -26.28
C THR A 267 42.74 20.82 -27.58
N VAL A 268 41.57 20.96 -28.22
CA VAL A 268 41.42 21.76 -29.45
C VAL A 268 41.71 23.23 -29.16
N THR A 269 41.16 23.79 -28.08
CA THR A 269 41.38 25.21 -27.73
C THR A 269 42.83 25.51 -27.38
N PHE A 270 43.52 24.63 -26.64
CA PHE A 270 44.95 24.75 -26.36
C PHE A 270 45.82 24.56 -27.60
N GLY A 271 45.48 23.61 -28.47
CA GLY A 271 46.22 23.35 -29.70
C GLY A 271 46.22 24.51 -30.68
N VAL A 272 45.13 25.29 -30.72
CA VAL A 272 44.99 26.45 -31.62
C VAL A 272 45.64 27.72 -31.04
N MET A 273 45.59 27.93 -29.72
CA MET A 273 46.12 29.16 -29.10
C MET A 273 47.60 29.06 -28.68
N GLY A 274 48.15 27.85 -28.50
CA GLY A 274 49.56 27.65 -28.15
C GLY A 274 49.96 28.11 -26.73
N VAL A 275 48.99 28.44 -25.87
CA VAL A 275 49.21 28.91 -24.48
C VAL A 275 48.31 28.11 -23.53
N ILE A 276 48.83 27.76 -22.35
CA ILE A 276 48.06 27.06 -21.32
C ILE A 276 47.17 28.08 -20.59
N ASN A 277 45.87 28.08 -20.89
CA ASN A 277 44.90 28.93 -20.21
C ASN A 277 44.27 28.19 -19.01
N MET A 278 44.52 28.66 -17.79
CA MET A 278 44.00 28.07 -16.55
C MET A 278 42.51 28.35 -16.30
N ALA A 279 41.89 29.28 -17.03
CA ALA A 279 40.48 29.66 -16.82
C ALA A 279 39.45 28.65 -17.38
N HIS A 280 39.90 27.63 -18.13
CA HIS A 280 38.99 26.72 -18.83
C HIS A 280 38.14 25.87 -17.88
N GLY A 281 38.72 25.43 -16.76
CA GLY A 281 37.98 24.69 -15.73
C GLY A 281 36.92 25.55 -15.04
N GLU A 282 37.21 26.83 -14.82
CA GLU A 282 36.28 27.78 -14.20
C GLU A 282 35.10 28.10 -15.12
N LEU A 283 35.34 28.26 -16.43
CA LEU A 283 34.29 28.45 -17.43
C LEU A 283 33.38 27.22 -17.57
N MET A 284 33.96 26.02 -17.58
CA MET A 284 33.18 24.78 -17.57
C MET A 284 32.30 24.66 -16.32
N MET A 285 32.84 25.02 -15.15
CA MET A 285 32.06 25.04 -13.91
C MET A 285 30.91 26.05 -13.98
N ILE A 286 31.15 27.27 -14.48
CA ILE A 286 30.10 28.28 -14.64
C ILE A 286 28.96 27.76 -15.53
N GLY A 287 29.28 27.14 -16.68
CA GLY A 287 28.26 26.55 -17.55
C GLY A 287 27.43 25.44 -16.88
N ALA A 288 28.07 24.58 -16.07
CA ALA A 288 27.38 23.55 -15.30
C ALA A 288 26.46 24.14 -14.23
N TYR A 289 26.92 25.16 -13.49
CA TYR A 289 26.12 25.85 -12.48
C TYR A 289 24.96 26.62 -13.09
N THR A 290 25.16 27.31 -14.21
CA THR A 290 24.09 28.02 -14.94
C THR A 290 22.98 27.05 -15.38
N THR A 291 23.35 25.88 -15.90
CA THR A 291 22.39 24.84 -16.28
C THR A 291 21.61 24.32 -15.08
N TYR A 292 22.29 24.05 -13.97
CA TYR A 292 21.64 23.62 -12.73
C TYR A 292 20.64 24.67 -12.20
N VAL A 293 21.03 25.94 -12.15
CA VAL A 293 20.18 27.03 -11.64
C VAL A 293 18.94 27.21 -12.51
N ILE A 294 19.08 27.22 -13.84
CA ILE A 294 17.93 27.39 -14.74
C ILE A 294 16.97 26.20 -14.64
N GLN A 295 17.48 24.99 -14.41
CA GLN A 295 16.65 23.82 -14.20
C GLN A 295 15.85 23.89 -12.88
N GLN A 296 16.41 24.48 -11.83
CA GLN A 296 15.68 24.76 -10.59
C GLN A 296 14.62 25.86 -10.76
N LEU A 297 14.85 26.84 -11.64
CA LEU A 297 13.88 27.89 -11.96
C LEU A 297 12.72 27.39 -12.84
N LEU A 298 12.97 26.36 -13.65
CA LEU A 298 12.01 25.76 -14.59
C LEU A 298 11.83 24.25 -14.35
N PRO A 299 11.38 23.82 -13.15
CA PRO A 299 11.32 22.41 -12.77
C PRO A 299 10.34 21.60 -13.65
N SER A 300 9.31 22.25 -14.17
CA SER A 300 8.31 21.63 -15.05
C SER A 300 8.74 21.54 -16.51
N TYR A 301 9.84 22.19 -16.91
CA TYR A 301 10.27 22.32 -18.32
C TYR A 301 11.78 22.08 -18.50
N PRO A 302 12.30 20.89 -18.17
CA PRO A 302 13.73 20.59 -18.21
C PRO A 302 14.36 20.78 -19.61
N GLY A 303 13.61 20.51 -20.69
CA GLY A 303 14.10 20.71 -22.06
C GLY A 303 14.30 22.19 -22.43
N ILE A 304 13.39 23.06 -21.99
CA ILE A 304 13.51 24.51 -22.21
C ILE A 304 14.64 25.08 -21.34
N ALA A 305 14.76 24.59 -20.10
CA ALA A 305 15.83 24.98 -19.19
C ALA A 305 17.23 24.74 -19.79
N LEU A 306 17.43 23.59 -20.44
CA LEU A 306 18.69 23.23 -21.08
C LEU A 306 19.01 24.12 -22.29
N ILE A 307 18.03 24.46 -23.12
CA ILE A 307 18.26 25.35 -24.28
C ILE A 307 18.61 26.76 -23.82
N LEU A 308 17.94 27.26 -22.78
CA LEU A 308 18.19 28.59 -22.22
C LEU A 308 19.52 28.69 -21.46
N SER A 309 20.07 27.58 -20.96
CA SER A 309 21.33 27.62 -20.23
C SER A 309 22.56 27.86 -21.10
N ILE A 310 22.49 27.51 -22.38
CA ILE A 310 23.57 27.77 -23.34
C ILE A 310 23.83 29.28 -23.50
N PRO A 311 22.86 30.13 -23.91
CA PRO A 311 23.10 31.57 -24.00
C PRO A 311 23.25 32.26 -22.65
N ALA A 312 22.79 31.67 -21.55
CA ALA A 312 22.97 32.26 -20.22
C ALA A 312 24.37 32.05 -19.63
N ALA A 313 25.14 31.09 -20.16
CA ALA A 313 26.50 30.78 -19.69
C ALA A 313 27.60 31.62 -20.36
N PHE A 314 27.28 32.39 -21.42
CA PHE A 314 28.20 33.21 -22.21
C PHE A 314 27.67 34.63 -22.36
#